data_AF-A0A7C1CW87-F1
#
_entry.id   AF-A0A7C1CW87-F1
#
_cell.length_a   1.000
_cell.length_b   1.000
_cell.length_c   1.000
_cell.angle_alpha   90.00
_cell.angle_beta   90.00
_cell.angle_gamma   90.00
#
_symmetry.space_group_name_H-M   'P 1'
#
loop_
_entity.id
_entity.type
_entity.pdbx_description
1 polymer ?
#
loop_
_entity_poly.entity_id
_entity_poly.type
_entity_poly.pdbx_seq_one_letter_code
_entity_poly.pdbx_strand_id
1 'polypeptide(L)'
;MIPVGRARYFLTHDLGTTADKACIFDDKLNLIASEVMDYKTYYPKDGKAVQRPEDWWSVFCRTTENILGKRGIDPHEIAAVACSGHSPSMVPLSADGESILEAVPIYADLSSREEVSKFMESVPEEEFYSMTGAGQVPEQYSLFKMMAFKRENHEGFDRTWKILNTVDYLVYRLTGNVRTDFSQACNTGALD
;
A
#
# COMPACT_ATOMS: atom_id res chain seq x y z
N MET A 1 5.83 -28.09 -3.46
CA MET A 1 4.48 -28.68 -3.34
C MET A 1 4.07 -28.63 -1.88
N ILE A 2 3.06 -27.84 -1.53
CA ILE A 2 2.44 -27.90 -0.21
C ILE A 2 1.57 -29.16 -0.18
N PRO A 3 1.71 -30.07 0.81
CA PRO A 3 0.90 -31.28 0.85
C PRO A 3 -0.59 -30.90 0.97
N VAL A 4 -1.41 -31.39 0.05
CA VAL A 4 -2.84 -31.08 -0.14
C VAL A 4 -3.74 -31.62 1.01
N GLY A 5 -3.17 -31.94 2.16
CA GLY A 5 -3.89 -32.54 3.30
C GLY A 5 -3.97 -31.69 4.57
N ARG A 6 -3.30 -30.53 4.65
CA ARG A 6 -3.17 -29.76 5.90
C ARG A 6 -3.65 -28.31 5.82
N ALA A 7 -3.64 -27.70 4.66
CA ALA A 7 -4.07 -26.30 4.51
C ALA A 7 -5.61 -26.22 4.47
N ARG A 8 -6.21 -25.53 5.44
CA ARG A 8 -7.67 -25.46 5.66
C ARG A 8 -8.22 -24.04 5.70
N TYR A 9 -7.34 -23.05 5.79
CA TYR A 9 -7.72 -21.67 6.09
C TYR A 9 -7.06 -20.66 5.14
N PHE A 10 -7.73 -19.53 4.94
CA PHE A 10 -7.23 -18.37 4.22
C PHE A 10 -7.11 -17.20 5.20
N LEU A 11 -5.93 -16.58 5.26
CA LEU A 11 -5.72 -15.35 6.00
C LEU A 11 -5.88 -14.17 5.05
N THR A 12 -6.63 -13.16 5.46
CA THR A 12 -6.83 -11.95 4.66
C THR A 12 -6.55 -10.73 5.52
N HIS A 13 -5.97 -9.69 4.92
CA HIS A 13 -5.76 -8.39 5.54
C HIS A 13 -6.35 -7.31 4.64
N ASP A 14 -7.22 -6.48 5.21
CA ASP A 14 -7.68 -5.24 4.61
C ASP A 14 -7.06 -4.04 5.35
N LEU A 15 -5.94 -3.55 4.80
CA LEU A 15 -5.22 -2.42 5.33
C LEU A 15 -5.86 -1.10 4.85
N GLY A 16 -7.05 -0.81 5.38
CA GLY A 16 -7.76 0.44 5.13
C GLY A 16 -7.12 1.61 5.89
N THR A 17 -7.39 2.86 5.49
CA THR A 17 -6.65 4.06 5.93
C THR A 17 -6.46 4.24 7.45
N THR A 18 -7.35 3.72 8.30
CA THR A 18 -7.27 3.93 9.75
C THR A 18 -6.94 2.67 10.54
N ALA A 19 -7.08 1.50 9.93
CA ALA A 19 -6.95 0.22 10.63
C ALA A 19 -6.69 -0.94 9.68
N ASP A 20 -5.92 -1.90 10.16
CA ASP A 20 -5.81 -3.23 9.55
C ASP A 20 -6.98 -4.10 10.03
N LYS A 21 -7.61 -4.82 9.10
CA LYS A 21 -8.64 -5.82 9.42
C LYS A 21 -8.16 -7.18 8.95
N ALA A 22 -7.73 -8.01 9.89
CA ALA A 22 -7.34 -9.39 9.63
C ALA A 22 -8.55 -10.33 9.76
N CYS A 23 -8.74 -11.24 8.83
CA CYS A 23 -9.79 -12.26 8.89
C CYS A 23 -9.24 -13.63 8.49
N ILE A 24 -9.72 -14.67 9.18
CA ILE A 24 -9.48 -16.07 8.80
C ILE A 24 -10.78 -16.65 8.26
N PHE A 25 -10.71 -17.26 7.07
CA PHE A 25 -11.79 -17.99 6.44
C PHE A 25 -11.45 -19.48 6.30
N ASP A 26 -12.44 -20.36 6.36
CA ASP A 26 -12.27 -21.78 6.00
C ASP A 26 -12.34 -22.03 4.48
N ASP A 27 -12.23 -23.28 4.06
CA ASP A 27 -12.29 -23.74 2.67
C ASP A 27 -13.66 -23.49 1.98
N LYS A 28 -14.69 -23.19 2.77
CA LYS A 28 -16.04 -22.82 2.31
C LYS A 28 -16.29 -21.32 2.43
N LEU A 29 -15.26 -20.53 2.73
CA LEU A 29 -15.31 -19.08 2.93
C LEU A 29 -16.19 -18.64 4.11
N ASN A 30 -16.38 -19.49 5.11
CA ASN A 30 -17.00 -19.07 6.37
C ASN A 30 -15.98 -18.28 7.20
N LEU A 31 -16.40 -17.16 7.77
CA LEU A 31 -15.57 -16.36 8.67
C LEU A 31 -15.36 -17.11 10.00
N ILE A 32 -14.12 -17.49 10.28
CA ILE A 32 -13.73 -18.22 11.49
C ILE A 32 -13.31 -17.24 12.59
N ALA A 33 -12.59 -16.18 12.22
CA ALA A 33 -12.10 -15.18 13.14
C ALA A 33 -11.88 -13.85 12.42
N SER A 34 -11.94 -12.76 13.16
CA SER A 34 -11.51 -11.45 12.71
C SER A 34 -10.82 -10.68 13.83
N GLU A 35 -9.95 -9.77 13.43
CA GLU A 35 -9.26 -8.84 14.32
C GLU A 35 -9.08 -7.50 13.61
N VAL A 36 -9.17 -6.41 14.37
CA VAL A 36 -8.96 -5.06 13.86
C VAL A 36 -7.94 -4.37 14.76
N MET A 37 -6.96 -3.71 14.15
CA MET A 37 -5.98 -2.90 14.86
C MET A 37 -5.76 -1.57 14.15
N ASP A 38 -5.96 -0.48 14.89
CA ASP A 38 -5.80 0.86 14.37
C ASP A 38 -4.32 1.25 14.24
N TYR A 39 -4.04 2.15 13.31
CA TYR A 39 -2.76 2.83 13.17
C TYR A 39 -2.98 4.29 12.78
N LYS A 40 -1.94 5.12 12.94
CA LYS A 40 -2.11 6.57 12.88
C LYS A 40 -1.92 7.12 11.47
N THR A 41 -2.84 7.98 11.07
CA THR A 41 -2.61 8.96 9.98
C THR A 41 -2.18 10.28 10.58
N TYR A 42 -1.12 10.85 10.03
CA TYR A 42 -0.61 12.16 10.41
C TYR A 42 -1.06 13.17 9.36
N TYR A 43 -1.53 14.32 9.82
CA TYR A 43 -1.96 15.42 8.97
C TYR A 43 -1.08 16.64 9.26
N PRO A 44 0.14 16.72 8.66
CA PRO A 44 0.94 17.93 8.69
C PRO A 44 0.21 19.10 7.99
N LYS A 45 0.89 20.25 7.91
CA LYS A 45 0.37 21.42 7.19
C LYS A 45 0.31 21.18 5.68
N ASP A 46 -0.30 22.13 4.97
CA ASP A 46 -0.24 22.23 3.50
C ASP A 46 -0.89 21.07 2.75
N GLY A 47 -1.97 20.52 3.31
CA GLY A 47 -2.75 19.45 2.68
C GLY A 47 -2.06 18.09 2.69
N LYS A 48 -1.00 17.92 3.49
CA LYS A 48 -0.31 16.64 3.65
C LYS A 48 -1.14 15.66 4.48
N ALA A 49 -1.14 14.41 4.04
CA ALA A 49 -1.69 13.28 4.79
C ALA A 49 -0.71 12.11 4.64
N VAL A 50 -0.04 11.76 5.73
CA VAL A 50 1.08 10.80 5.70
C VAL A 50 0.90 9.70 6.74
N GLN A 51 1.46 8.53 6.44
CA GLN A 51 1.46 7.37 7.32
C GLN A 51 2.82 6.71 7.32
N ARG A 52 3.15 5.93 8.35
CA ARG A 52 4.44 5.24 8.46
C ARG A 52 4.30 3.81 7.92
N PRO A 53 5.07 3.40 6.91
CA PRO A 53 4.99 2.03 6.41
C PRO A 53 5.29 0.96 7.47
N GLU A 54 6.16 1.27 8.44
CA GLU A 54 6.42 0.37 9.57
C GLU A 54 5.23 0.21 10.52
N ASP A 55 4.36 1.22 10.64
CA ASP A 55 3.15 1.07 11.45
C ASP A 55 2.19 0.08 10.77
N TRP A 56 2.08 0.11 9.44
CA TRP A 56 1.31 -0.87 8.65
C TRP A 56 1.81 -2.30 8.86
N TRP A 57 3.12 -2.50 8.75
CA TRP A 57 3.73 -3.82 8.93
C TRP A 57 3.59 -4.33 10.36
N SER A 58 3.77 -3.43 11.33
CA SER A 58 3.61 -3.75 12.75
C SER A 58 2.18 -4.21 13.07
N VAL A 59 1.16 -3.48 12.61
CA VAL A 59 -0.24 -3.91 12.84
C VAL A 59 -0.54 -5.21 12.12
N PHE A 60 -0.10 -5.39 10.87
CA PHE A 60 -0.27 -6.63 10.11
C PHE A 60 0.29 -7.85 10.84
N CYS A 61 1.50 -7.73 11.40
CA CYS A 61 2.14 -8.81 12.15
C CYS A 61 1.37 -9.12 13.44
N ARG A 62 0.98 -8.08 14.18
CA ARG A 62 0.30 -8.23 15.47
C ARG A 62 -1.11 -8.79 15.30
N THR A 63 -1.87 -8.34 14.30
CA THR A 63 -3.20 -8.88 14.00
C THR A 63 -3.10 -10.34 13.56
N THR A 64 -2.09 -10.69 12.75
CA THR A 64 -1.81 -12.09 12.37
C THR A 64 -1.49 -12.97 13.58
N GLU A 65 -0.57 -12.55 14.44
CA GLU A 65 -0.18 -13.31 15.62
C GLU A 65 -1.38 -13.52 16.56
N ASN A 66 -2.12 -12.44 16.83
CA ASN A 66 -3.25 -12.48 17.74
C ASN A 66 -4.40 -13.35 17.21
N ILE A 67 -4.75 -13.25 15.93
CA ILE A 67 -5.89 -13.98 15.36
C ILE A 67 -5.61 -15.48 15.27
N LEU A 68 -4.37 -15.88 14.98
CA LEU A 68 -3.93 -17.27 15.02
C LEU A 68 -3.90 -17.81 16.45
N GLY A 69 -3.30 -17.04 17.38
CA GLY A 69 -3.18 -17.42 18.79
C GLY A 69 -4.53 -17.58 19.49
N LYS A 70 -5.47 -16.64 19.31
CA LYS A 70 -6.82 -16.69 19.90
C LYS A 70 -7.62 -17.90 19.46
N ARG A 71 -7.34 -18.47 18.28
CA ARG A 71 -8.03 -19.64 17.73
C ARG A 71 -7.24 -20.93 17.85
N GLY A 72 -5.98 -20.86 18.30
CA GLY A 72 -5.08 -22.03 18.32
C GLY A 72 -4.89 -22.63 16.92
N ILE A 73 -4.93 -21.80 15.87
CA ILE A 73 -4.74 -22.24 14.49
C ILE A 73 -3.24 -22.37 14.24
N ASP A 74 -2.82 -23.53 13.75
CA ASP A 74 -1.42 -23.75 13.33
C ASP A 74 -1.16 -22.92 12.06
N PRO A 75 -0.13 -22.05 12.04
CA PRO A 75 0.24 -21.29 10.84
C PRO A 75 0.43 -22.18 9.59
N HIS A 76 0.82 -23.45 9.76
CA HIS A 76 0.94 -24.41 8.66
C HIS A 76 -0.40 -24.84 8.04
N GLU A 77 -1.53 -24.49 8.65
CA GLU A 77 -2.88 -24.70 8.10
C GLU A 77 -3.37 -23.54 7.22
N ILE A 78 -2.61 -22.44 7.14
CA ILE A 78 -2.91 -21.29 6.27
C ILE A 78 -2.45 -21.61 4.84
N ALA A 79 -3.41 -21.73 3.92
CA ALA A 79 -3.19 -22.05 2.52
C ALA A 79 -2.65 -20.86 1.72
N ALA A 80 -3.17 -19.67 2.02
CA ALA A 80 -2.79 -18.42 1.37
C ALA A 80 -3.02 -17.23 2.30
N VAL A 81 -2.27 -16.17 2.03
CA VAL A 81 -2.45 -14.84 2.59
C VAL A 81 -2.83 -13.89 1.46
N ALA A 82 -3.95 -13.18 1.60
CA ALA A 82 -4.38 -12.16 0.65
C ALA A 82 -4.40 -10.78 1.30
N CYS A 83 -3.90 -9.77 0.60
CA CYS A 83 -3.84 -8.41 1.10
C CYS A 83 -4.63 -7.48 0.18
N SER A 84 -5.48 -6.64 0.77
CA SER A 84 -6.04 -5.44 0.16
C SER A 84 -5.69 -4.23 1.04
N GLY A 85 -5.91 -3.03 0.54
CA GLY A 85 -5.67 -1.83 1.34
C GLY A 85 -5.92 -0.55 0.57
N HIS A 86 -5.76 0.58 1.28
CA HIS A 86 -5.93 1.88 0.68
C HIS A 86 -4.85 2.14 -0.38
N SER A 87 -5.25 2.84 -1.43
CA SER A 87 -4.42 3.16 -2.58
C SER A 87 -4.92 4.48 -3.19
N PRO A 88 -4.06 5.24 -3.87
CA PRO A 88 -2.62 5.08 -3.97
C PRO A 88 -1.83 5.56 -2.74
N SER A 89 -0.58 5.15 -2.64
CA SER A 89 0.44 5.76 -1.79
C SER A 89 1.78 5.83 -2.56
N MET A 90 2.84 6.33 -1.92
CA MET A 90 4.16 6.41 -2.55
C MET A 90 5.23 6.03 -1.52
N VAL A 91 5.63 4.75 -1.50
CA VAL A 91 6.69 4.22 -0.64
C VAL A 91 7.99 4.10 -1.45
N PRO A 92 8.95 5.03 -1.30
CA PRO A 92 10.25 4.92 -1.95
C PRO A 92 11.13 3.93 -1.19
N LEU A 93 11.49 2.81 -1.82
CA LEU A 93 12.44 1.84 -1.28
C LEU A 93 13.84 2.06 -1.83
N SER A 94 14.83 1.97 -0.96
CA SER A 94 16.23 1.81 -1.32
C SER A 94 16.52 0.42 -1.91
N ALA A 95 17.69 0.26 -2.54
CA ALA A 95 18.16 -1.04 -3.01
C ALA A 95 18.40 -2.04 -1.86
N ASP A 96 18.62 -1.54 -0.64
CA ASP A 96 18.79 -2.35 0.58
C ASP A 96 17.46 -2.82 1.17
N GLY A 97 16.32 -2.40 0.60
CA GLY A 97 14.99 -2.81 1.02
C GLY A 97 14.33 -1.91 2.07
N GLU A 98 15.05 -0.89 2.53
CA GLU A 98 14.56 0.07 3.51
C GLU A 98 13.77 1.20 2.85
N SER A 99 12.69 1.64 3.50
CA SER A 99 11.97 2.85 3.09
C SER A 99 12.86 4.08 3.26
N ILE A 100 12.99 4.89 2.21
CA ILE A 100 13.74 6.15 2.23
C ILE A 100 13.05 7.19 3.13
N LEU A 101 11.72 7.14 3.19
CA LEU A 101 10.90 8.04 4.00
C LEU A 101 10.34 7.31 5.22
N GLU A 102 10.41 7.95 6.39
CA GLU A 102 9.76 7.43 7.60
C GLU A 102 8.23 7.46 7.48
N ALA A 103 7.70 8.55 6.94
CA ALA A 103 6.27 8.71 6.67
C ALA A 103 6.07 9.06 5.19
N VAL A 104 5.10 8.39 4.57
CA VAL A 104 4.82 8.46 3.13
C VAL A 104 3.47 9.09 2.87
N PRO A 105 3.30 9.83 1.77
CA PRO A 105 2.01 10.38 1.39
C PRO A 105 1.05 9.27 0.95
N ILE A 106 -0.20 9.37 1.41
CA ILE A 106 -1.30 8.50 1.00
C ILE A 106 -2.26 9.23 0.05
N TYR A 107 -3.27 8.57 -0.50
CA TYR A 107 -4.22 9.16 -1.45
C TYR A 107 -4.83 10.49 -0.98
N ALA A 108 -5.04 10.67 0.32
CA ALA A 108 -5.57 11.90 0.91
C ALA A 108 -4.58 13.08 0.93
N ASP A 109 -3.30 12.85 0.59
CA ASP A 109 -2.30 13.90 0.45
C ASP A 109 -2.53 14.64 -0.86
N LEU A 110 -2.78 15.94 -0.73
CA LEU A 110 -3.03 16.87 -1.85
C LEU A 110 -1.93 17.94 -1.94
N SER A 111 -0.73 17.66 -1.43
CA SER A 111 0.36 18.64 -1.39
C SER A 111 1.11 18.83 -2.72
N SER A 112 0.83 17.98 -3.72
CA SER A 112 1.45 17.99 -5.06
C SER A 112 0.75 18.90 -6.08
N ARG A 113 0.03 19.94 -5.64
CA ARG A 113 -0.70 20.86 -6.53
C ARG A 113 0.18 21.59 -7.53
N GLU A 114 1.38 21.98 -7.10
CA GLU A 114 2.35 22.66 -7.96
C GLU A 114 2.86 21.70 -9.05
N GLU A 115 3.13 20.44 -8.70
CA GLU A 115 3.53 19.39 -9.62
C GLU A 115 2.45 19.10 -10.66
N VAL A 116 1.19 18.96 -10.22
CA VAL A 116 0.05 18.77 -11.12
C VAL A 116 -0.05 19.95 -12.08
N SER A 117 -0.02 21.18 -11.57
CA SER A 117 -0.16 22.38 -12.41
C SER A 117 0.93 22.43 -13.50
N LYS A 118 2.20 22.20 -13.12
CA LYS A 118 3.32 22.17 -14.08
C LYS A 118 3.23 21.02 -15.08
N PHE A 119 2.78 19.85 -14.67
CA PHE A 119 2.60 18.71 -15.56
C PHE A 119 1.53 19.01 -16.62
N MET A 120 0.40 19.57 -16.18
CA MET A 120 -0.76 19.86 -17.03
C MET A 120 -0.52 20.99 -18.05
N GLU A 121 0.51 21.83 -17.85
CA GLU A 121 0.98 22.77 -18.89
C GLU A 121 1.50 22.05 -20.14
N SER A 122 1.97 20.81 -20.00
CA SER A 122 2.56 20.02 -21.09
C SER A 122 1.71 18.84 -21.54
N VAL A 123 0.90 18.27 -20.64
CA VAL A 123 0.02 17.13 -20.92
C VAL A 123 -1.39 17.54 -20.52
N PRO A 124 -2.28 17.85 -21.49
CA PRO A 124 -3.65 18.23 -21.18
C PRO A 124 -4.37 17.16 -20.36
N GLU A 125 -5.23 17.59 -19.43
CA GLU A 125 -5.94 16.70 -18.51
C GLU A 125 -6.78 15.63 -19.23
N GLU A 126 -7.42 15.99 -20.36
CA GLU A 126 -8.19 15.06 -21.19
C GLU A 126 -7.31 13.96 -21.81
N GLU A 127 -6.10 14.31 -22.25
CA GLU A 127 -5.13 13.34 -22.79
C GLU A 127 -4.64 12.41 -21.69
N PHE A 128 -4.28 12.98 -20.52
CA PHE A 128 -3.88 12.21 -19.35
C PHE A 128 -4.96 11.21 -18.91
N TYR A 129 -6.21 11.65 -18.84
CA TYR A 129 -7.35 10.81 -18.51
C TYR A 129 -7.60 9.74 -19.57
N SER A 130 -7.52 10.08 -20.86
CA SER A 130 -7.76 9.11 -21.94
C SER A 130 -6.73 7.99 -21.98
N MET A 131 -5.48 8.25 -21.57
CA MET A 131 -4.44 7.22 -21.48
C MET A 131 -4.58 6.39 -20.20
N THR A 132 -4.76 7.04 -19.05
CA THR A 132 -4.55 6.37 -17.75
C THR A 132 -5.83 6.07 -16.97
N GLY A 133 -6.96 6.65 -17.38
CA GLY A 133 -8.19 6.70 -16.59
C GLY A 133 -8.11 7.58 -15.33
N ALA A 134 -6.99 8.28 -15.09
CA ALA A 134 -6.77 9.13 -13.94
C ALA A 134 -7.16 10.59 -14.24
N GLY A 135 -8.05 11.23 -13.45
CA GLY A 135 -8.49 12.58 -13.81
C GLY A 135 -9.20 13.43 -12.75
N GLN A 136 -10.03 12.87 -11.86
CA GLN A 136 -10.87 13.72 -11.00
C GLN A 136 -10.09 14.52 -9.94
N VAL A 137 -9.01 13.95 -9.39
CA VAL A 137 -8.13 14.62 -8.42
C VAL A 137 -6.69 14.15 -8.67
N PRO A 138 -5.97 14.78 -9.62
CA PRO A 138 -4.65 14.31 -10.06
C PRO A 138 -3.64 14.18 -8.90
N GLU A 139 -3.69 15.06 -7.89
CA GLU A 139 -2.79 15.03 -6.74
C GLU A 139 -2.82 13.70 -5.97
N GLN A 140 -3.93 12.95 -6.09
CA GLN A 140 -4.07 11.65 -5.43
C GLN A 140 -3.10 10.61 -6.00
N TYR A 141 -2.80 10.63 -7.30
CA TYR A 141 -2.01 9.58 -7.96
C TYR A 141 -0.54 9.57 -7.55
N SER A 142 0.08 8.38 -7.50
CA SER A 142 1.47 8.20 -7.05
C SER A 142 2.47 8.99 -7.89
N LEU A 143 2.21 9.21 -9.19
CA LEU A 143 3.03 10.01 -10.09
C LEU A 143 3.32 11.41 -9.53
N PHE A 144 2.29 12.13 -9.08
CA PHE A 144 2.47 13.51 -8.61
C PHE A 144 3.10 13.57 -7.21
N LYS A 145 2.83 12.56 -6.37
CA LYS A 145 3.54 12.37 -5.10
C LYS A 145 5.04 12.12 -5.31
N MET A 146 5.38 11.34 -6.34
CA MET A 146 6.76 11.09 -6.74
C MET A 146 7.45 12.37 -7.25
N MET A 147 6.77 13.19 -8.07
CA MET A 147 7.30 14.47 -8.53
C MET A 147 7.55 15.43 -7.36
N ALA A 148 6.63 15.50 -6.40
CA ALA A 148 6.77 16.35 -5.21
C ALA A 148 7.91 15.86 -4.31
N PHE A 149 8.03 14.55 -4.12
CA PHE A 149 9.15 13.94 -3.40
C PHE A 149 10.50 14.26 -4.06
N LYS A 150 10.60 14.19 -5.39
CA LYS A 150 11.83 14.56 -6.12
C LYS A 150 12.20 16.03 -5.91
N ARG A 151 11.21 16.93 -5.90
CA ARG A 151 11.42 18.36 -5.63
C ARG A 151 11.91 18.60 -4.19
N GLU A 152 11.29 17.94 -3.22
CA GLU A 152 11.52 18.17 -1.79
C GLU A 152 12.78 17.46 -1.26
N ASN A 153 13.11 16.29 -1.81
CA ASN A 153 14.23 15.46 -1.36
C ASN A 153 14.88 14.73 -2.55
N HIS A 154 15.66 15.48 -3.33
CA HIS A 154 16.35 14.96 -4.51
C HIS A 154 17.31 13.81 -4.17
N GLU A 155 18.05 13.90 -3.08
CA GLU A 155 18.98 12.84 -2.66
C GLU A 155 18.26 11.53 -2.32
N GLY A 156 17.14 11.62 -1.59
CA GLY A 156 16.29 10.46 -1.30
C GLY A 156 15.68 9.87 -2.56
N PHE A 157 15.25 10.71 -3.50
CA PHE A 157 14.74 10.27 -4.79
C PHE A 157 15.82 9.52 -5.60
N ASP A 158 17.05 10.05 -5.67
CA ASP A 158 18.16 9.41 -6.39
C ASP A 158 18.55 8.05 -5.79
N ARG A 159 18.35 7.86 -4.48
CA ARG A 159 18.56 6.59 -3.78
C ARG A 159 17.40 5.60 -3.92
N THR A 160 16.30 6.01 -4.52
CA THR A 160 15.11 5.15 -4.67
C THR A 160 15.34 4.11 -5.77
N TRP A 161 15.26 2.84 -5.40
CA TRP A 161 15.29 1.71 -6.32
C TRP A 161 13.91 1.39 -6.89
N LYS A 162 12.87 1.41 -6.05
CA LYS A 162 11.47 1.12 -6.40
C LYS A 162 10.52 2.02 -5.63
N ILE A 163 9.37 2.29 -6.22
CA ILE A 163 8.24 2.94 -5.55
C ILE A 163 7.12 1.92 -5.49
N LEU A 164 6.55 1.74 -4.30
CA LEU A 164 5.48 0.79 -4.04
C LEU A 164 4.24 1.52 -3.54
N ASN A 165 3.06 0.98 -3.86
CA ASN A 165 1.84 1.32 -3.14
C ASN A 165 1.76 0.54 -1.81
N THR A 166 0.72 0.82 -1.04
CA THR A 166 0.51 0.30 0.31
C THR A 166 0.50 -1.23 0.36
N VAL A 167 -0.29 -1.87 -0.53
CA VAL A 167 -0.39 -3.33 -0.60
C VAL A 167 0.89 -3.95 -1.13
N ASP A 168 1.50 -3.32 -2.15
CA ASP A 168 2.77 -3.75 -2.72
C ASP A 168 3.88 -3.79 -1.66
N TYR A 169 3.89 -2.82 -0.74
CA TYR A 169 4.82 -2.80 0.40
C TYR A 169 4.59 -3.96 1.37
N LEU A 170 3.33 -4.30 1.71
CA LEU A 170 3.05 -5.48 2.54
C LEU A 170 3.50 -6.78 1.86
N VAL A 171 3.24 -6.92 0.56
CA VAL A 171 3.68 -8.08 -0.24
C VAL A 171 5.21 -8.17 -0.27
N TYR A 172 5.89 -7.03 -0.41
CA TYR A 172 7.34 -6.96 -0.35
C TYR A 172 7.86 -7.40 1.03
N ARG A 173 7.31 -6.88 2.13
CA ARG A 173 7.71 -7.28 3.49
C ARG A 173 7.46 -8.75 3.77
N LEU A 174 6.36 -9.31 3.26
CA LEU A 174 5.99 -10.72 3.45
C LEU A 174 6.85 -11.68 2.63
N THR A 175 7.26 -11.30 1.41
CA THR A 175 7.81 -12.25 0.42
C THR A 175 9.19 -11.89 -0.12
N GLY A 176 9.68 -10.68 0.11
CA GLY A 176 10.86 -10.11 -0.53
C GLY A 176 10.66 -9.74 -2.01
N ASN A 177 9.48 -9.96 -2.59
CA ASN A 177 9.21 -9.68 -4.00
C ASN A 177 8.50 -8.34 -4.17
N VAL A 178 9.05 -7.47 -5.02
CA VAL A 178 8.39 -6.24 -5.45
C VAL A 178 7.45 -6.58 -6.61
N ARG A 179 6.14 -6.60 -6.34
CA ARG A 179 5.07 -6.89 -7.31
C ARG A 179 3.88 -5.97 -7.05
N THR A 180 3.12 -5.71 -8.10
CA THR A 180 1.88 -4.95 -8.07
C THR A 180 0.86 -5.63 -8.97
N ASP A 181 -0.42 -5.38 -8.74
CA ASP A 181 -1.52 -5.81 -9.62
C ASP A 181 -2.10 -4.64 -10.41
N PHE A 182 -2.96 -4.91 -11.39
CA PHE A 182 -3.53 -3.88 -12.25
C PHE A 182 -4.37 -2.82 -11.51
N SER A 183 -5.05 -3.19 -10.42
CA SER A 183 -5.83 -2.26 -9.60
C SER A 183 -4.96 -1.30 -8.79
N GLN A 184 -3.76 -1.72 -8.39
CA GLN A 184 -2.77 -0.84 -7.76
C GLN A 184 -2.04 0.01 -8.80
N ALA A 185 -1.67 -0.61 -9.93
CA ALA A 185 -0.94 0.05 -11.00
C ALA A 185 -1.75 1.17 -11.67
N CYS A 186 -3.06 1.02 -11.90
CA CYS A 186 -3.88 2.08 -12.48
C CYS A 186 -3.95 3.34 -11.58
N ASN A 187 -3.87 3.17 -10.26
CA ASN A 187 -3.84 4.26 -9.28
C ASN A 187 -2.48 4.99 -9.21
N THR A 188 -1.49 4.57 -9.99
CA THR A 188 -0.22 5.31 -10.10
C THR A 188 -0.34 6.56 -10.96
N GLY A 189 -1.32 6.61 -11.87
CA GLY A 189 -1.38 7.63 -12.93
C GLY A 189 -0.29 7.46 -13.99
N ALA A 190 0.29 6.25 -14.12
CA ALA A 190 1.37 5.94 -15.06
C ALA A 190 1.18 4.58 -15.75
N LEU A 191 -0.02 4.00 -15.70
CA LEU A 191 -0.41 2.81 -16.45
C LEU A 191 -1.32 3.25 -17.62
N ASP A 192 -1.03 2.73 -18.81
CA ASP A 192 -1.84 2.83 -20.03
C ASP A 192 -2.66 1.54 -20.20
#